data_AF-A0A8K0JJE3-F1
#
_entry.id   AF-A0A8K0JJE3-F1
#
_cell.length_a   1.000
_cell.length_b   1.000
_cell.length_c   1.000
_cell.angle_alpha   90.00
_cell.angle_beta   90.00
_cell.angle_gamma   90.00
#
_symmetry.space_group_name_H-M   'P 1'
#
loop_
_entity.id
_entity.type
_entity.pdbx_description
1 polymer ?
#
loop_
_entity_poly.entity_id
_entity_poly.type
_entity_poly.pdbx_seq_one_letter_code
_entity_poly.pdbx_strand_id
1 'polypeptide(L)'
;MVNRITSSWWTSNFGRADLDLTSSADQRPPQVEYKSDGEPLDMDGMVLQWYFDLATKAHTIYDALHVVSLQPAHRIEVVLRLSADMDAWFDGLPMSARVLASSAVAKPSVNLLALLCLYQTYRILIYRPFCAWQPGLSDLLPQAMDECKTAADHVMRYVRILKDGDDVRRAPYTLHSALYVAGTAFLLQCSMIGHPVSYEKSTQARSDLAEIIEVLEEMGEVWPSAASSAGALSNLRGVWAPG
;
A
#
# COMPACT_ATOMS: atom_id res chain seq x y z
N MET A 1 -29.02 14.01 11.55
CA MET A 1 -28.33 14.36 10.29
C MET A 1 -27.07 13.51 10.25
N VAL A 2 -27.09 12.39 9.53
CA VAL A 2 -26.00 11.41 9.54
C VAL A 2 -25.04 11.76 8.40
N ASN A 3 -23.84 12.24 8.74
CA ASN A 3 -22.76 12.43 7.77
C ASN A 3 -22.29 11.06 7.28
N ARG A 4 -22.67 10.69 6.06
CA ARG A 4 -22.06 9.57 5.35
C ARG A 4 -20.74 10.04 4.77
N ILE A 5 -19.63 9.63 5.40
CA ILE A 5 -18.31 9.73 4.79
C ILE A 5 -18.23 8.62 3.74
N THR A 6 -18.53 8.95 2.49
CA THR A 6 -18.20 8.07 1.37
C THR A 6 -16.72 8.25 1.07
N SER A 7 -15.93 7.17 1.14
CA SER A 7 -14.51 7.19 0.78
C SER A 7 -14.34 7.78 -0.63
N SER A 8 -13.35 8.66 -0.83
CA SER A 8 -13.00 9.22 -2.14
C SER A 8 -12.75 8.16 -3.22
N TRP A 9 -12.38 6.94 -2.81
CA TRP A 9 -12.25 5.78 -3.69
C TRP A 9 -13.56 5.37 -4.39
N TRP A 10 -14.72 5.56 -3.76
CA TRP A 10 -16.04 5.25 -4.34
C TRP A 10 -16.48 6.29 -5.36
N THR A 11 -16.29 7.58 -5.06
CA THR A 11 -16.66 8.68 -5.96
C THR A 11 -15.77 8.76 -7.20
N SER A 12 -14.50 8.35 -7.12
CA SER A 12 -13.62 8.31 -8.30
C SER A 12 -13.96 7.20 -9.30
N ASN A 13 -14.51 6.06 -8.85
CA ASN A 13 -14.85 4.94 -9.73
C ASN A 13 -16.25 5.04 -10.35
N PHE A 14 -17.23 5.60 -9.63
CA PHE A 14 -18.62 5.70 -10.11
C PHE A 14 -19.08 7.12 -10.42
N GLY A 15 -18.26 8.14 -10.15
CA GLY A 15 -18.63 9.57 -10.24
C GLY A 15 -18.02 10.34 -11.41
N ARG A 16 -17.53 9.68 -12.47
CA ARG A 16 -17.13 10.41 -13.69
C ARG A 16 -18.37 10.85 -14.47
N ALA A 17 -18.47 12.16 -14.73
CA ALA A 17 -19.50 12.76 -15.57
C ALA A 17 -19.37 12.41 -17.07
N ASP A 18 -18.21 11.88 -17.49
CA ASP A 18 -17.86 11.62 -18.90
C ASP A 18 -17.78 10.13 -19.27
N LEU A 19 -18.35 9.23 -18.46
CA LEU A 19 -18.64 7.91 -18.98
C LEU A 19 -19.88 8.07 -19.87
N ASP A 20 -19.74 7.75 -21.17
CA ASP A 20 -20.91 7.68 -22.06
C ASP A 20 -21.75 6.46 -21.65
N LEU A 21 -22.57 6.66 -20.62
CA LEU A 21 -23.48 5.67 -20.04
C LEU A 21 -24.69 5.40 -20.94
N THR A 22 -24.75 6.02 -22.13
CA THR A 22 -25.94 6.01 -22.97
C THR A 22 -25.92 4.95 -24.06
N SER A 23 -24.82 4.22 -24.25
CA SER A 23 -24.76 3.13 -25.23
C SER A 23 -24.23 1.82 -24.64
N SER A 24 -25.16 1.00 -24.15
CA SER A 24 -25.05 -0.46 -24.03
C SER A 24 -24.26 -1.13 -22.88
N ALA A 25 -23.67 -0.40 -21.94
CA ALA A 25 -23.18 -1.04 -20.72
C ALA A 25 -24.34 -1.21 -19.73
N ASP A 26 -24.78 -2.45 -19.50
CA ASP A 26 -25.72 -2.77 -18.41
C ASP A 26 -25.05 -2.38 -17.07
N GLN A 27 -25.29 -1.15 -16.64
CA GLN A 27 -24.83 -0.59 -15.36
C GLN A 27 -25.73 -0.98 -14.20
N ARG A 28 -26.63 -1.95 -14.39
CA ARG A 28 -27.28 -2.58 -13.25
C ARG A 28 -26.17 -3.08 -12.34
N PRO A 29 -26.17 -2.70 -11.05
CA PRO A 29 -25.38 -3.42 -10.08
C PRO A 29 -25.65 -4.91 -10.33
N PRO A 30 -24.62 -5.78 -10.40
CA PRO A 30 -24.88 -7.22 -10.37
C PRO A 30 -25.87 -7.44 -9.24
N GLN A 31 -26.92 -8.22 -9.46
CA GLN A 31 -27.90 -8.50 -8.40
C GLN A 31 -27.10 -8.96 -7.19
N VAL A 32 -26.99 -8.08 -6.20
CA VAL A 32 -26.32 -8.39 -4.95
C VAL A 32 -27.31 -9.31 -4.29
N GLU A 33 -27.12 -10.61 -4.48
CA GLU A 33 -27.76 -11.61 -3.66
C GLU A 33 -27.32 -11.32 -2.23
N TYR A 34 -28.20 -10.64 -1.49
CA TYR A 34 -28.05 -10.52 -0.05
C TYR A 34 -28.13 -11.95 0.46
N LYS A 35 -26.96 -12.53 0.77
CA LYS A 35 -26.90 -13.76 1.57
C LYS A 35 -27.72 -13.49 2.82
N SER A 36 -28.72 -14.34 3.04
CA SER A 36 -29.64 -14.25 4.18
C SER A 36 -28.86 -14.12 5.48
N ASP A 37 -29.40 -13.35 6.44
CA ASP A 37 -28.83 -13.20 7.77
C ASP A 37 -28.47 -14.58 8.37
N GLY A 38 -27.17 -14.89 8.45
CA GLY A 38 -26.67 -16.14 9.02
C GLY A 38 -25.69 -16.94 8.15
N GLU A 39 -25.57 -16.65 6.86
CA GLU A 39 -24.56 -17.29 6.00
C GLU A 39 -23.16 -16.65 6.20
N PRO A 40 -22.08 -17.43 6.27
CA PRO A 40 -20.72 -16.89 6.38
C PRO A 40 -20.41 -15.95 5.20
N LEU A 41 -19.83 -14.79 5.51
CA LEU A 41 -19.26 -13.91 4.49
C LEU A 41 -18.28 -14.72 3.64
N ASP A 42 -18.34 -14.56 2.32
CA ASP A 42 -17.25 -15.06 1.48
C ASP A 42 -15.98 -14.24 1.72
N MET A 43 -14.86 -14.74 1.20
CA MET A 43 -13.56 -14.10 1.38
C MET A 43 -13.54 -12.64 0.93
N ASP A 44 -14.29 -12.27 -0.12
CA ASP A 44 -14.31 -10.89 -0.62
C ASP A 44 -15.13 -9.97 0.30
N GLY A 45 -16.24 -10.45 0.86
CA GLY A 45 -17.01 -9.76 1.90
C GLY A 45 -16.19 -9.53 3.17
N MET A 46 -15.38 -10.52 3.57
CA MET A 46 -14.45 -10.37 4.69
C MET A 46 -13.33 -9.36 4.40
N VAL A 47 -12.78 -9.35 3.18
CA VAL A 47 -11.75 -8.38 2.75
C VAL A 47 -12.26 -6.95 2.85
N LEU A 48 -13.52 -6.69 2.49
CA LEU A 48 -14.11 -5.36 2.63
C LEU A 48 -14.23 -4.94 4.11
N GLN A 49 -14.63 -5.85 5.00
CA GLN A 49 -14.68 -5.55 6.43
C GLN A 49 -13.29 -5.24 6.99
N TRP A 50 -12.28 -6.05 6.64
CA TRP A 50 -10.89 -5.80 7.04
C TRP A 50 -10.35 -4.49 6.48
N TYR A 51 -10.75 -4.12 5.26
CA TYR A 51 -10.40 -2.83 4.67
C TYR A 51 -10.92 -1.66 5.50
N PHE A 52 -12.18 -1.69 5.96
CA PHE A 52 -12.74 -0.61 6.78
C PHE A 52 -12.05 -0.48 8.14
N ASP A 53 -11.73 -1.60 8.78
CA ASP A 53 -10.98 -1.61 10.04
C ASP A 53 -9.57 -1.02 9.83
N LEU A 54 -8.88 -1.46 8.77
CA LEU A 54 -7.57 -0.94 8.40
C LEU A 54 -7.60 0.57 8.07
N ALA A 55 -8.64 1.04 7.38
CA ALA A 55 -8.80 2.46 7.05
C ALA A 55 -9.01 3.33 8.30
N THR A 56 -9.67 2.80 9.33
CA THR A 56 -9.83 3.49 10.62
C THR A 56 -8.47 3.68 11.30
N LYS A 57 -7.63 2.64 11.30
CA LYS A 57 -6.25 2.72 11.80
C LYS A 57 -5.41 3.70 10.99
N ALA A 58 -5.56 3.70 9.66
CA ALA A 58 -4.89 4.64 8.77
C ALA A 58 -5.20 6.09 9.12
N HIS A 59 -6.46 6.41 9.40
CA HIS A 59 -6.85 7.75 9.81
C HIS A 59 -6.10 8.19 11.08
N THR A 60 -6.00 7.31 12.08
CA THR A 60 -5.23 7.58 13.31
C THR A 60 -3.74 7.79 13.02
N ILE A 61 -3.15 7.02 12.10
CA ILE A 61 -1.76 7.19 11.66
C ILE A 61 -1.55 8.57 11.04
N TYR A 62 -2.41 8.98 10.11
CA TYR A 62 -2.31 10.29 9.46
C TYR A 62 -2.44 11.43 10.45
N ASP A 63 -3.47 11.40 11.31
CA ASP A 63 -3.71 12.46 12.28
C ASP A 63 -2.53 12.61 13.25
N ALA A 64 -2.01 11.49 13.76
CA ALA A 64 -1.00 11.51 14.80
C ALA A 64 0.43 11.79 14.28
N LEU A 65 0.77 11.35 13.06
CA LEU A 65 2.15 11.41 12.56
C LEU A 65 2.38 12.38 11.39
N HIS A 66 1.34 12.68 10.62
CA HIS A 66 1.47 13.43 9.36
C HIS A 66 0.73 14.78 9.37
N VAL A 67 -0.26 14.96 10.25
CA VAL A 67 -1.03 16.22 10.38
C VAL A 67 -0.56 17.04 11.58
N VAL A 68 -0.43 16.43 12.75
CA VAL A 68 -0.09 17.14 13.99
C VAL A 68 1.42 17.19 14.21
N SER A 69 1.96 18.38 14.47
CA SER A 69 3.36 18.51 14.89
C SER A 69 3.51 18.16 16.38
N LEU A 70 3.93 16.93 16.66
CA LEU A 70 4.22 16.46 18.01
C LEU A 70 5.70 16.67 18.39
N GLN A 71 6.00 16.69 19.68
CA GLN A 71 7.38 16.67 20.18
C GLN A 71 8.07 15.33 19.86
N PRO A 72 9.39 15.29 19.58
CA PRO A 72 10.09 14.08 19.14
C PRO A 72 9.86 12.84 20.02
N ALA A 73 9.98 12.97 21.34
CA ALA A 73 9.80 11.85 22.28
C ALA A 73 8.39 11.24 22.20
N HIS A 74 7.35 12.09 22.10
CA HIS A 74 5.98 11.62 22.00
C HIS A 74 5.68 10.98 20.64
N ARG A 75 6.36 11.43 19.57
CA ARG A 75 6.25 10.78 18.25
C ARG A 75 6.74 9.34 18.28
N ILE A 76 7.85 9.07 18.99
CA ILE A 76 8.40 7.71 19.11
C ILE A 76 7.39 6.79 19.82
N GLU A 77 6.83 7.23 20.94
CA GLU A 77 5.81 6.49 21.67
C GLU A 77 4.59 6.17 20.80
N VAL A 78 4.11 7.18 20.07
CA VAL A 78 2.99 7.05 19.13
C VAL A 78 3.30 6.04 18.02
N VAL A 79 4.51 6.07 17.45
CA VAL A 79 4.93 5.09 16.42
C VAL A 79 4.92 3.67 16.96
N LEU A 80 5.52 3.43 18.12
CA LEU A 80 5.60 2.08 18.69
C LEU A 80 4.21 1.53 18.98
N ARG A 81 3.31 2.36 19.52
CA ARG A 81 1.90 1.99 19.74
C ARG A 81 1.19 1.68 18.43
N LEU A 82 1.28 2.56 17.43
CA LEU A 82 0.60 2.36 16.15
C LEU A 82 1.14 1.15 15.39
N SER A 83 2.45 0.87 15.48
CA SER A 83 3.03 -0.34 14.91
C SER A 83 2.45 -1.59 15.59
N ALA A 84 2.39 -1.62 16.92
CA ALA A 84 1.80 -2.74 17.66
C ALA A 84 0.31 -2.94 17.30
N ASP A 85 -0.45 -1.85 17.15
CA ASP A 85 -1.87 -1.89 16.75
C ASP A 85 -2.07 -2.44 15.33
N MET A 86 -1.08 -2.23 14.45
CA MET A 86 -1.06 -2.76 13.08
C MET A 86 -0.68 -4.23 13.06
N ASP A 87 0.30 -4.64 13.87
CA ASP A 87 0.70 -6.04 13.99
C ASP A 87 -0.44 -6.87 14.58
N ALA A 88 -1.10 -6.37 15.63
CA ALA A 88 -2.29 -6.99 16.21
C ALA A 88 -3.45 -7.13 15.21
N TRP A 89 -3.62 -6.13 14.33
CA TRP A 89 -4.62 -6.21 13.25
C TRP A 89 -4.29 -7.34 12.27
N PHE A 90 -3.03 -7.40 11.82
CA PHE A 90 -2.60 -8.42 10.87
C PHE A 90 -2.72 -9.82 11.48
N ASP A 91 -2.29 -10.01 12.73
CA ASP A 91 -2.40 -11.29 13.44
C ASP A 91 -3.84 -11.73 13.70
N GLY A 92 -4.77 -10.77 13.80
CA GLY A 92 -6.21 -11.03 13.88
C GLY A 92 -6.83 -11.58 12.59
N LEU A 93 -6.12 -11.52 11.46
CA LEU A 93 -6.61 -12.07 10.20
C LEU A 93 -6.57 -13.62 10.21
N PRO A 94 -7.53 -14.28 9.54
CA PRO A 94 -7.48 -15.73 9.33
C PRO A 94 -6.16 -16.16 8.69
N MET A 95 -5.70 -17.36 9.05
CA MET A 95 -4.45 -17.92 8.50
C MET A 95 -4.46 -17.98 6.97
N SER A 96 -5.63 -18.25 6.37
CA SER A 96 -5.81 -18.24 4.91
C SER A 96 -5.57 -16.88 4.25
N ALA A 97 -5.77 -15.78 4.99
CA ALA A 97 -5.51 -14.42 4.51
C ALA A 97 -4.06 -13.98 4.74
N ARG A 98 -3.38 -14.52 5.76
CA ARG A 98 -1.99 -14.19 6.10
C ARG A 98 -0.97 -14.98 5.26
N VAL A 99 -1.24 -16.25 4.97
CA VAL A 99 -0.30 -17.12 4.27
C VAL A 99 -0.52 -17.00 2.75
N LEU A 100 0.22 -16.11 2.13
CA LEU A 100 0.36 -16.08 0.67
C LEU A 100 1.34 -17.19 0.23
N ALA A 101 0.77 -18.39 0.16
CA ALA A 101 1.27 -19.65 -0.43
C ALA A 101 2.45 -20.36 0.25
N SER A 102 2.17 -21.55 0.79
CA SER A 102 3.10 -22.71 0.76
C SER A 102 2.43 -24.05 0.39
N SER A 103 1.16 -24.07 -0.01
CA SER A 103 0.48 -25.32 -0.37
C SER A 103 -0.49 -25.10 -1.52
N ALA A 104 -0.92 -26.20 -2.15
CA ALA A 104 -1.76 -26.33 -3.35
C ALA A 104 -3.17 -25.68 -3.30
N VAL A 105 -3.31 -24.58 -2.56
CA VAL A 105 -4.52 -23.79 -2.36
C VAL A 105 -4.64 -22.75 -3.49
N ALA A 106 -5.89 -22.45 -3.86
CA ALA A 106 -6.25 -21.47 -4.88
C ALA A 106 -5.51 -20.13 -4.72
N LYS A 107 -5.17 -19.52 -5.86
CA LYS A 107 -4.50 -18.23 -5.95
C LYS A 107 -5.22 -17.17 -5.10
N PRO A 108 -4.50 -16.34 -4.31
CA PRO A 108 -5.11 -15.24 -3.56
C PRO A 108 -5.88 -14.28 -4.48
N SER A 109 -7.02 -13.77 -4.03
CA SER A 109 -7.78 -12.77 -4.81
C SER A 109 -7.00 -11.46 -4.92
N VAL A 110 -7.19 -10.74 -6.02
CA VAL A 110 -6.56 -9.43 -6.25
C VAL A 110 -6.91 -8.44 -5.14
N ASN A 111 -8.14 -8.51 -4.60
CA ASN A 111 -8.59 -7.66 -3.50
C ASN A 111 -7.84 -7.93 -2.20
N LEU A 112 -7.58 -9.21 -1.88
CA LEU A 112 -6.76 -9.58 -0.73
C LEU A 112 -5.32 -9.08 -0.89
N LEU A 113 -4.71 -9.25 -2.06
CA LEU A 113 -3.37 -8.73 -2.33
C LEU A 113 -3.32 -7.20 -2.20
N ALA A 114 -4.33 -6.49 -2.71
CA ALA A 114 -4.43 -5.03 -2.57
C ALA A 114 -4.58 -4.60 -1.11
N LEU A 115 -5.37 -5.31 -0.30
CA LEU A 115 -5.50 -5.07 1.14
C LEU A 115 -4.16 -5.26 1.87
N LEU A 116 -3.43 -6.32 1.55
CA LEU A 116 -2.13 -6.60 2.15
C LEU A 116 -1.07 -5.57 1.73
N CYS A 117 -1.08 -5.13 0.47
CA CYS A 117 -0.26 -4.00 0.01
C CYS A 117 -0.59 -2.71 0.78
N LEU A 118 -1.88 -2.46 1.05
CA LEU A 118 -2.31 -1.29 1.79
C LEU A 118 -1.84 -1.34 3.26
N TYR A 119 -1.92 -2.51 3.90
CA TYR A 119 -1.37 -2.74 5.23
C TYR A 119 0.14 -2.38 5.27
N GLN A 120 0.93 -2.87 4.31
CA GLN A 120 2.35 -2.55 4.23
C GLN A 120 2.60 -1.06 3.94
N THR A 121 1.74 -0.43 3.14
CA THR A 121 1.79 1.03 2.90
C THR A 121 1.69 1.81 4.20
N TYR A 122 0.77 1.42 5.09
CA TYR A 122 0.62 2.07 6.38
C TYR A 122 1.80 1.80 7.32
N ARG A 123 2.42 0.62 7.27
CA ARG A 123 3.70 0.38 7.97
C ARG A 123 4.79 1.35 7.51
N ILE A 124 4.94 1.56 6.20
CA ILE A 124 5.89 2.55 5.66
C ILE A 124 5.55 3.95 6.20
N LEU A 125 4.29 4.34 6.18
CA LEU A 125 3.88 5.68 6.63
C LEU A 125 4.08 5.91 8.12
N ILE A 126 4.02 4.87 8.97
CA ILE A 126 4.34 4.98 10.40
C ILE A 126 5.81 5.38 10.61
N TYR A 127 6.73 4.74 9.88
CA TYR A 127 8.18 4.92 10.09
C TYR A 127 8.82 6.02 9.24
N ARG A 128 8.20 6.39 8.10
CA ARG A 128 8.75 7.36 7.15
C ARG A 128 9.17 8.71 7.74
N PRO A 129 8.46 9.32 8.71
CA PRO A 129 8.89 10.58 9.33
C PRO A 129 10.27 10.52 10.00
N PHE A 130 10.75 9.31 10.34
CA PHE A 130 12.00 9.05 11.03
C PHE A 130 13.13 8.64 10.08
N CYS A 131 12.85 8.49 8.79
CA CYS A 131 13.85 8.23 7.75
C CYS A 131 14.60 9.51 7.31
N ALA A 132 14.14 10.68 7.72
CA ALA A 132 14.87 11.93 7.54
C ALA A 132 15.69 12.25 8.80
N TRP A 133 16.94 12.69 8.62
CA TRP A 133 17.77 13.10 9.75
C TRP A 133 17.11 14.27 10.50
N GLN A 134 16.81 14.07 11.78
CA GLN A 134 16.33 15.10 12.69
C GLN A 134 17.05 14.98 14.05
N PRO A 135 17.51 16.10 14.65
CA PRO A 135 18.08 16.10 15.99
C PRO A 135 17.12 15.47 17.00
N GLY A 136 17.58 14.46 17.73
CA GLY A 136 16.78 13.74 18.74
C GLY A 136 15.96 12.54 18.23
N LEU A 137 15.97 12.25 16.92
CA LEU A 137 15.32 11.06 16.33
C LEU A 137 16.32 10.08 15.68
N SER A 138 17.62 10.36 15.81
CA SER A 138 18.69 9.59 15.16
C SER A 138 18.75 8.12 15.56
N ASP A 139 18.32 7.77 16.77
CA ASP A 139 18.42 6.40 17.29
C ASP A 139 17.40 5.46 16.65
N LEU A 140 16.27 5.99 16.16
CA LEU A 140 15.23 5.21 15.49
C LEU A 140 15.48 5.08 13.98
N LEU A 141 16.38 5.89 13.41
CA LEU A 141 16.63 5.93 11.97
C LEU A 141 16.98 4.55 11.37
N PRO A 142 17.90 3.74 11.96
CA PRO A 142 18.19 2.41 11.43
C PRO A 142 16.97 1.49 11.41
N GLN A 143 16.20 1.47 12.50
CA GLN A 143 14.98 0.67 12.61
C GLN A 143 13.92 1.13 11.63
N ALA A 144 13.67 2.44 11.54
CA ALA A 144 12.67 3.00 10.64
C ALA A 144 12.98 2.70 9.17
N MET A 145 14.26 2.77 8.78
CA MET A 145 14.72 2.42 7.44
C MET A 145 14.52 0.93 7.15
N ASP A 146 14.83 0.04 8.10
CA ASP A 146 14.66 -1.41 7.94
C ASP A 146 13.18 -1.81 7.86
N GLU A 147 12.32 -1.18 8.68
CA GLU A 147 10.86 -1.41 8.65
C GLU A 147 10.24 -0.93 7.33
N CYS A 148 10.61 0.26 6.85
CA CYS A 148 10.14 0.75 5.55
C CYS A 148 10.60 -0.16 4.41
N LYS A 149 11.84 -0.67 4.47
CA LYS A 149 12.36 -1.61 3.46
C LYS A 149 11.59 -2.92 3.51
N THR A 150 11.47 -3.53 4.69
CA THR A 150 10.78 -4.82 4.86
C THR A 150 9.34 -4.74 4.36
N ALA A 151 8.64 -3.65 4.66
CA ALA A 151 7.29 -3.43 4.15
C ALA A 151 7.26 -3.28 2.62
N ALA A 152 8.22 -2.57 2.01
CA ALA A 152 8.33 -2.45 0.55
C ALA A 152 8.66 -3.78 -0.13
N ASP A 153 9.53 -4.61 0.46
CA ASP A 153 9.83 -5.96 -0.02
C ASP A 153 8.56 -6.83 -0.03
N HIS A 154 7.72 -6.73 1.00
CA HIS A 154 6.43 -7.42 1.04
C HIS A 154 5.47 -6.93 -0.05
N VAL A 155 5.39 -5.62 -0.30
CA VAL A 155 4.60 -5.09 -1.44
C VAL A 155 5.07 -5.72 -2.75
N MET A 156 6.38 -5.79 -2.98
CA MET A 156 6.94 -6.41 -4.19
C MET A 156 6.60 -7.89 -4.29
N ARG A 157 6.70 -8.63 -3.18
CA ARG A 157 6.28 -10.03 -3.14
C ARG A 157 4.81 -10.18 -3.57
N TYR A 158 3.92 -9.32 -3.08
CA TYR A 158 2.49 -9.39 -3.39
C TYR A 158 2.19 -9.02 -4.85
N VAL A 159 2.91 -8.02 -5.38
CA VAL A 159 2.81 -7.61 -6.78
C VAL A 159 3.30 -8.70 -7.73
N ARG A 160 4.40 -9.39 -7.40
CA ARG A 160 4.90 -10.53 -8.18
C ARG A 160 3.87 -11.68 -8.23
N ILE A 161 3.27 -12.02 -7.08
CA ILE A 161 2.17 -13.00 -7.01
C ILE A 161 0.98 -12.58 -7.88
N LEU A 162 0.67 -11.28 -7.93
CA LEU A 162 -0.37 -10.75 -8.79
C LEU A 162 -0.01 -10.95 -10.27
N LYS A 163 1.17 -10.48 -10.70
CA LYS A 163 1.68 -10.59 -12.10
C LYS A 163 1.67 -12.02 -12.60
N ASP A 164 2.00 -12.98 -11.73
CA ASP A 164 2.11 -14.40 -12.10
C ASP A 164 0.77 -15.05 -12.51
N GLY A 165 -0.37 -14.40 -12.28
CA GLY A 165 -1.62 -14.98 -12.78
C GLY A 165 -2.79 -14.03 -12.99
N ASP A 166 -2.55 -12.73 -12.96
CA ASP A 166 -3.56 -11.70 -13.22
C ASP A 166 -2.90 -10.52 -13.94
N ASP A 167 -3.73 -9.76 -14.65
CA ASP A 167 -3.30 -8.55 -15.33
C ASP A 167 -3.29 -7.36 -14.35
N VAL A 168 -2.11 -6.77 -14.12
CA VAL A 168 -1.94 -5.62 -13.21
C VAL A 168 -2.76 -4.40 -13.66
N ARG A 169 -3.14 -4.31 -14.93
CA ARG A 169 -4.01 -3.25 -15.46
C ARG A 169 -5.41 -3.30 -14.86
N ARG A 170 -5.83 -4.48 -14.40
CA ARG A 170 -7.13 -4.72 -13.74
C ARG A 170 -7.04 -4.61 -12.22
N ALA A 171 -5.86 -4.32 -11.67
CA ALA A 171 -5.69 -4.20 -10.23
C ALA A 171 -6.44 -2.97 -9.68
N PRO A 172 -6.97 -3.06 -8.45
CA PRO A 172 -7.55 -1.92 -7.76
C PRO A 172 -6.58 -0.75 -7.68
N TYR A 173 -7.11 0.47 -7.78
CA TYR A 173 -6.33 1.71 -7.66
C TYR A 173 -5.47 1.79 -6.38
N THR A 174 -5.88 1.12 -5.30
CA THR A 174 -5.11 1.00 -4.05
C THR A 174 -3.69 0.45 -4.29
N LEU A 175 -3.52 -0.45 -5.26
CA LEU A 175 -2.22 -1.02 -5.60
C LEU A 175 -1.27 0.05 -6.17
N HIS A 176 -1.78 1.00 -6.96
CA HIS A 176 -0.99 2.13 -7.46
C HIS A 176 -0.40 2.94 -6.30
N SER A 177 -1.21 3.27 -5.29
CA SER A 177 -0.73 4.01 -4.12
C SER A 177 0.33 3.22 -3.35
N ALA A 178 0.13 1.92 -3.17
CA ALA A 178 1.09 1.06 -2.47
C ALA A 178 2.43 0.95 -3.21
N LEU A 179 2.39 0.76 -4.53
CA LEU A 179 3.57 0.73 -5.40
C LEU A 179 4.35 2.04 -5.33
N TYR A 180 3.66 3.18 -5.39
CA TYR A 180 4.34 4.48 -5.29
C TYR A 180 5.04 4.65 -3.93
N VAL A 181 4.36 4.32 -2.82
CA VAL A 181 4.94 4.43 -1.48
C VAL A 181 6.12 3.47 -1.29
N ALA A 182 6.00 2.21 -1.73
CA ALA A 182 7.10 1.25 -1.73
C ALA A 182 8.29 1.72 -2.58
N GLY A 183 8.03 2.29 -3.76
CA GLY A 183 9.06 2.89 -4.61
C GLY A 183 9.82 4.02 -3.90
N THR A 184 9.12 4.86 -3.14
CA THR A 184 9.81 5.89 -2.33
C THR A 184 10.66 5.31 -1.20
N ALA A 185 10.29 4.16 -0.63
CA ALA A 185 11.11 3.47 0.35
C ALA A 185 12.39 2.89 -0.28
N PHE A 186 12.31 2.29 -1.48
CA PHE A 186 13.50 1.85 -2.22
C PHE A 186 14.40 3.02 -2.63
N LEU A 187 13.84 4.16 -3.03
CA LEU A 187 14.62 5.38 -3.30
C LEU A 187 15.45 5.82 -2.09
N LEU A 188 14.87 5.77 -0.88
CA LEU A 188 15.60 6.06 0.36
C LEU A 188 16.79 5.11 0.55
N GLN A 189 16.59 3.80 0.31
CA GLN A 189 17.65 2.79 0.39
C GLN A 189 18.74 3.03 -0.66
N CYS A 190 18.37 3.38 -1.89
CA CYS A 190 19.31 3.68 -2.96
C CYS A 190 20.16 4.92 -2.69
N SER A 191 19.58 5.95 -2.05
CA SER A 191 20.26 7.22 -1.79
C SER A 191 21.40 7.11 -0.77
N MET A 192 21.39 6.08 0.10
CA MET A 192 22.34 5.89 1.19
C MET A 192 22.46 7.08 2.16
N ILE A 193 21.52 8.03 2.13
CA ILE A 193 21.55 9.23 2.97
C ILE A 193 21.21 8.85 4.40
N GLY A 194 22.07 9.23 5.36
CA GLY A 194 21.83 9.08 6.80
C GLY A 194 22.07 7.67 7.37
N HIS A 195 21.96 6.61 6.56
CA HIS A 195 22.25 5.24 6.98
C HIS A 195 22.93 4.44 5.85
N PRO A 196 24.24 4.16 5.95
CA PRO A 196 24.94 3.35 4.95
C PRO A 196 24.32 1.96 4.86
N VAL A 197 23.88 1.58 3.67
CA VAL A 197 23.48 0.20 3.35
C VAL A 197 24.56 -0.50 2.54
N SER A 198 24.66 -1.82 2.69
CA SER A 198 25.57 -2.63 1.88
C SER A 198 25.28 -2.42 0.39
N TYR A 199 26.33 -2.46 -0.43
CA TYR A 199 26.22 -2.35 -1.88
C TYR A 199 25.18 -3.32 -2.48
N GLU A 200 25.17 -4.57 -2.01
CA GLU A 200 24.20 -5.59 -2.44
C GLU A 200 22.74 -5.16 -2.20
N LYS A 201 22.40 -4.73 -0.98
CA LYS A 201 21.06 -4.20 -0.65
C LYS A 201 20.69 -2.98 -1.50
N SER A 202 21.64 -2.09 -1.77
CA SER A 202 21.42 -0.91 -2.63
C SER A 202 21.12 -1.33 -4.08
N THR A 203 21.89 -2.27 -4.62
CA THR A 203 21.67 -2.82 -5.98
C THR A 203 20.33 -3.54 -6.09
N GLN A 204 19.96 -4.34 -5.09
CA GLN A 204 18.65 -4.99 -5.04
C GLN A 204 17.51 -3.95 -5.00
N ALA A 205 17.63 -2.92 -4.16
CA ALA A 205 16.64 -1.84 -4.10
C ALA A 205 16.51 -1.09 -5.44
N ARG A 206 17.60 -0.89 -6.20
CA ARG A 206 17.53 -0.32 -7.56
C ARG A 206 16.76 -1.22 -8.52
N SER A 207 16.98 -2.53 -8.44
CA SER A 207 16.28 -3.52 -9.25
C SER A 207 14.79 -3.54 -8.92
N ASP A 208 14.43 -3.60 -7.62
CA ASP A 208 13.04 -3.61 -7.18
C ASP A 208 12.33 -2.29 -7.54
N LEU A 209 13.02 -1.16 -7.44
CA LEU A 209 12.50 0.14 -7.88
C LEU A 209 12.25 0.19 -9.40
N ALA A 210 13.11 -0.43 -10.21
CA ALA A 210 12.90 -0.53 -11.65
C ALA A 210 11.63 -1.33 -11.97
N GLU A 211 11.44 -2.47 -11.31
CA GLU A 211 10.26 -3.30 -11.46
C GLU A 211 8.97 -2.56 -11.02
N ILE A 212 9.01 -1.77 -9.95
CA ILE A 212 7.88 -0.90 -9.56
C ILE A 212 7.53 0.09 -10.66
N ILE A 213 8.53 0.74 -11.25
CA ILE A 213 8.32 1.72 -12.33
C ILE A 213 7.64 1.03 -13.52
N GLU A 214 8.13 -0.14 -13.93
CA GLU A 214 7.52 -0.91 -15.02
C GLU A 214 6.07 -1.28 -14.72
N VAL A 215 5.77 -1.78 -13.52
CA VAL A 215 4.39 -2.11 -13.13
C VAL A 215 3.48 -0.87 -13.12
N LEU A 216 3.99 0.27 -12.67
CA LEU A 216 3.25 1.53 -12.68
C LEU A 216 3.00 2.06 -14.10
N GLU A 217 3.93 1.83 -15.03
CA GLU A 217 3.77 2.14 -16.45
C GLU A 217 2.71 1.23 -17.09
N GLU A 218 2.74 -0.08 -16.81
CA GLU A 218 1.72 -1.04 -17.24
C GLU A 218 0.33 -0.61 -16.72
N MET A 219 0.21 -0.32 -15.42
CA MET A 219 -1.03 0.22 -14.84
C MET A 219 -1.45 1.56 -15.45
N GLY A 220 -0.49 2.32 -15.97
CA GLY A 220 -0.65 3.62 -16.61
C GLY A 220 -1.53 3.60 -17.85
N GLU A 221 -1.66 2.45 -18.52
CA GLU A 221 -2.57 2.26 -19.66
C GLU A 221 -4.04 2.52 -19.29
N VAL A 222 -4.42 2.18 -18.05
CA VAL A 222 -5.78 2.34 -17.52
C VAL A 222 -5.88 3.53 -16.56
N TRP A 223 -4.83 3.76 -15.77
CA TRP A 223 -4.79 4.76 -14.71
C TRP A 223 -3.69 5.80 -14.98
N PRO A 224 -3.99 6.95 -15.62
CA PRO A 224 -2.96 7.95 -15.97
C PRO A 224 -2.14 8.49 -14.78
N SER A 225 -2.69 8.45 -13.56
CA SER A 225 -1.96 8.81 -12.34
C SER A 225 -0.86 7.80 -11.98
N ALA A 226 -0.99 6.54 -12.38
CA ALA A 226 0.06 5.53 -12.24
C ALA A 226 1.24 5.84 -13.17
N ALA A 227 0.99 6.17 -14.44
CA ALA A 227 2.04 6.63 -15.36
C ALA A 227 2.76 7.89 -14.84
N SER A 228 1.99 8.85 -14.29
CA SER A 228 2.58 10.05 -13.66
C SER A 228 3.48 9.70 -12.47
N SER A 229 3.09 8.70 -11.68
CA SER A 229 3.85 8.21 -10.53
C SER A 229 5.12 7.47 -10.95
N ALA A 230 5.05 6.67 -12.02
CA ALA A 230 6.21 6.05 -12.64
C ALA A 230 7.22 7.09 -13.12
N GLY A 231 6.76 8.12 -13.84
CA GLY A 231 7.59 9.23 -14.29
C GLY A 231 8.29 9.96 -13.13
N ALA A 232 7.56 10.23 -12.04
CA ALA A 232 8.13 10.83 -10.84
C ALA A 232 9.22 9.96 -10.21
N LEU A 233 8.98 8.65 -10.04
CA LEU A 233 9.96 7.72 -9.49
C LEU A 233 11.19 7.57 -10.40
N SER A 234 11.00 7.52 -11.72
CA SER A 234 12.08 7.43 -12.71
C SER A 234 13.00 8.66 -12.65
N ASN A 235 12.41 9.86 -12.58
CA ASN A 235 13.15 11.11 -12.42
C ASN A 235 13.95 11.13 -11.11
N LEU A 236 13.32 10.73 -10.00
CA LEU A 236 13.99 10.66 -8.70
C LEU A 236 15.10 9.60 -8.69
N ARG A 237 14.90 8.45 -9.33
CA ARG A 237 15.93 7.42 -9.50
C ARG A 237 17.15 7.98 -10.23
N GLY A 238 16.95 8.74 -11.30
CA GLY A 238 18.05 9.37 -12.05
C GLY A 238 18.88 10.36 -11.21
N VAL A 239 18.26 11.04 -10.24
CA VAL A 239 18.93 12.02 -9.38
C VAL A 239 19.57 11.39 -8.14
N TRP A 240 18.88 10.46 -7.48
CA TRP A 240 19.24 9.92 -6.16
C TRP A 240 19.89 8.54 -6.22
N ALA A 241 19.85 7.89 -7.39
CA ALA A 241 20.44 6.60 -7.64
C ALA A 241 21.00 6.50 -9.07
N PRO A 242 21.87 7.45 -9.51
CA PRO A 242 22.54 7.33 -10.80
C PRO A 242 23.35 6.03 -10.83
N GLY A 243 23.34 5.36 -11.99
CA GLY A 243 24.00 4.05 -12.19
C GLY A 243 25.48 4.05 -11.82
#